data_AF-A0AAV8XK17-F1
#
_entry.id   AF-A0AAV8XK17-F1
#
_cell.length_a   1.000
_cell.length_b   1.000
_cell.length_c   1.000
_cell.angle_alpha   90.00
_cell.angle_beta   90.00
_cell.angle_gamma   90.00
#
_symmetry.space_group_name_H-M   'P 1'
#
loop_
_entity.id
_entity.type
_entity.pdbx_description
1 polymer ?
#
loop_
_entity_poly.entity_id
_entity_poly.type
_entity_poly.pdbx_seq_one_letter_code
_entity_poly.pdbx_strand_id
1 'polypeptide(L)'
;MYLGVYGVLGIGQATSRQLKRLESVSRSPIYSHFGETITGVQLIRAYGQQERFIQDSEYKVDVNQVCYYPSIISNRWLAVRLEMIGNCIILFAALFAVLGRNQAPALVGLSVTYSLQVADDGYTWESSPRRLAIIEAAEGNIFIDGVNISELGLHTLRSRLTIIPQDAVLFSGSLRMNLDPFDTHSDDDVWKSLEHAHLKEFVKGLTAGLQHEVTEGGDNLSVDEATAAVDLETDDLIQRTIRTEFKNCTVLTIAHRLNTIMDSDRVIVLDKGQIVEFDTPTNLLADTKSIFHGMCKDAGLA
;
A
#
# COMPACT_ATOMS: atom_id res chain seq x y z
N MET A 1 26.70 -18.90 30.31
CA MET A 1 25.75 -19.50 29.35
C MET A 1 24.74 -18.46 28.86
N TYR A 2 23.97 -17.82 29.73
CA TYR A 2 23.00 -16.76 29.38
C TYR A 2 23.58 -15.60 28.54
N LEU A 3 24.75 -15.04 28.92
CA LEU A 3 25.35 -13.92 28.19
C LEU A 3 25.73 -14.25 26.72
N GLY A 4 26.10 -15.50 26.46
CA GLY A 4 26.45 -15.97 25.11
C GLY A 4 25.23 -16.18 24.21
N VAL A 5 24.12 -16.67 24.80
CA VAL A 5 22.83 -16.83 24.09
C VAL A 5 22.26 -15.48 23.69
N TYR A 6 22.25 -14.50 24.61
CA TYR A 6 21.81 -13.14 24.32
C TYR A 6 22.69 -12.42 23.28
N GLY A 7 24.01 -12.65 23.29
CA GLY A 7 24.92 -12.11 22.29
C GLY A 7 24.63 -12.65 20.88
N VAL A 8 24.44 -13.97 20.75
CA VAL A 8 24.12 -14.63 19.46
C VAL A 8 22.76 -14.19 18.94
N LEU A 9 21.76 -14.11 19.81
CA LEU A 9 20.41 -13.62 19.46
C LEU A 9 20.43 -12.14 19.06
N GLY A 10 21.17 -11.29 19.78
CA GLY A 10 21.26 -9.86 19.49
C GLY A 10 21.88 -9.56 18.14
N ILE A 11 23.01 -10.21 17.82
CA ILE A 11 23.70 -10.06 16.53
C ILE A 11 22.85 -10.65 15.40
N GLY A 12 22.28 -11.84 15.59
CA GLY A 12 21.42 -12.48 14.58
C GLY A 12 20.17 -11.67 14.26
N GLN A 13 19.52 -11.08 15.26
CA GLN A 13 18.34 -10.24 15.05
C GLN A 13 18.67 -8.91 14.36
N ALA A 14 19.79 -8.26 14.72
CA ALA A 14 20.21 -7.02 14.06
C ALA A 14 20.50 -7.24 12.57
N THR A 15 21.27 -8.28 12.24
CA THR A 15 21.61 -8.65 10.86
C THR A 15 20.39 -9.09 10.05
N SER A 16 19.53 -9.94 10.62
CA SER A 16 18.30 -10.42 9.96
C SER A 16 17.34 -9.26 9.64
N ARG A 17 17.19 -8.27 10.54
CA ARG A 17 16.36 -7.08 10.29
C ARG A 17 16.87 -6.25 9.12
N GLN A 18 18.18 -5.99 9.06
CA GLN A 18 18.78 -5.21 7.97
C GLN A 18 18.66 -5.94 6.62
N LEU A 19 18.93 -7.25 6.60
CA LEU A 19 18.80 -8.08 5.39
C LEU A 19 17.36 -8.10 4.87
N LYS A 20 16.36 -8.20 5.75
CA LYS A 20 14.94 -8.11 5.35
C LYS A 20 14.55 -6.74 4.79
N ARG A 21 15.11 -5.66 5.34
CA ARG A 21 14.89 -4.31 4.80
C ARG A 21 15.48 -4.19 3.40
N LEU A 22 16.71 -4.68 3.21
CA LEU A 22 17.37 -4.73 1.90
C LEU A 22 16.56 -5.55 0.88
N GLU A 23 16.11 -6.75 1.27
CA GLU A 23 15.25 -7.62 0.45
C GLU A 23 13.95 -6.92 0.03
N SER A 24 13.28 -6.24 0.96
CA SER A 24 12.03 -5.52 0.65
C SER A 24 12.26 -4.38 -0.33
N VAL A 25 13.35 -3.63 -0.16
CA VAL A 25 13.69 -2.49 -1.03
C VAL A 25 14.10 -2.99 -2.42
N SER A 26 14.85 -4.09 -2.52
CA SER A 26 15.27 -4.67 -3.79
C SER A 26 14.14 -5.34 -4.58
N ARG A 27 13.04 -5.72 -3.92
CA ARG A 27 11.91 -6.38 -4.56
C ARG A 27 10.97 -5.41 -5.29
N SER A 28 10.79 -4.20 -4.78
CA SER A 28 9.86 -3.21 -5.36
C SER A 28 10.13 -2.89 -6.84
N PRO A 29 11.39 -2.67 -7.28
CA PRO A 29 11.68 -2.36 -8.68
C PRO A 29 11.28 -3.47 -9.67
N ILE A 30 11.23 -4.74 -9.24
CA ILE A 30 10.80 -5.86 -10.10
C ILE A 30 9.31 -5.72 -10.43
N TYR A 31 8.48 -5.43 -9.43
CA TYR A 31 7.04 -5.23 -9.62
C TYR A 31 6.74 -3.99 -10.44
N SER A 32 7.44 -2.88 -10.18
CA SER A 32 7.30 -1.65 -10.98
C SER A 32 7.65 -1.90 -12.45
N HIS A 33 8.80 -2.54 -12.73
CA HIS A 33 9.21 -2.87 -14.09
C HIS A 33 8.23 -3.82 -14.79
N PHE A 34 7.67 -4.79 -14.06
CA PHE A 34 6.67 -5.71 -14.60
C PHE A 34 5.37 -4.97 -14.96
N GLY A 35 4.89 -4.07 -14.10
CA GLY A 35 3.73 -3.21 -14.36
C GLY A 35 3.93 -2.35 -15.61
N GLU A 36 5.05 -1.62 -15.68
CA GLU A 36 5.41 -0.80 -16.85
C GLU A 36 5.49 -1.63 -18.14
N THR A 37 6.02 -2.85 -18.07
CA THR A 37 6.13 -3.75 -19.23
C THR A 37 4.76 -4.20 -19.74
N ILE A 38 3.81 -4.51 -18.83
CA ILE A 38 2.45 -4.91 -19.21
C ILE A 38 1.73 -3.75 -19.88
N THR A 39 1.73 -2.57 -19.25
CA THR A 39 1.09 -1.37 -19.80
C THR A 39 1.72 -0.95 -21.12
N GLY A 40 3.05 -1.08 -21.27
CA GLY A 40 3.81 -0.67 -22.46
C GLY A 40 4.02 -1.77 -23.52
N VAL A 41 3.38 -2.93 -23.41
CA VAL A 41 3.74 -4.12 -24.22
C VAL A 41 3.66 -3.89 -25.72
N GLN A 42 2.70 -3.08 -26.19
CA GLN A 42 2.52 -2.77 -27.59
C GLN A 42 3.69 -1.93 -28.15
N LEU A 43 4.13 -0.93 -27.39
CA LEU A 43 5.26 -0.06 -27.75
C LEU A 43 6.58 -0.84 -27.79
N ILE A 44 6.84 -1.67 -26.77
CA ILE A 44 8.05 -2.47 -26.69
C ILE A 44 8.17 -3.39 -27.91
N ARG A 45 7.05 -3.99 -28.34
CA ARG A 45 6.98 -4.83 -29.54
C ARG A 45 7.16 -4.03 -30.82
N ALA A 46 6.52 -2.87 -30.92
CA ALA A 46 6.59 -2.00 -32.09
C ALA A 46 8.02 -1.50 -32.37
N TYR A 47 8.78 -1.17 -31.33
CA TYR A 47 10.17 -0.71 -31.43
C TYR A 47 11.22 -1.84 -31.40
N GLY A 48 10.80 -3.10 -31.27
CA GLY A 48 11.72 -4.25 -31.24
C GLY A 48 12.70 -4.23 -30.06
N GLN A 49 12.30 -3.68 -28.90
CA GLN A 49 13.16 -3.48 -27.73
C GLN A 49 13.03 -4.59 -26.66
N GLN A 50 12.56 -5.78 -27.05
CA GLN A 50 12.29 -6.88 -26.11
C GLN A 50 13.56 -7.33 -25.35
N GLU A 51 14.69 -7.51 -26.04
CA GLU A 51 15.93 -7.96 -25.38
C GLU A 51 16.41 -6.99 -24.30
N ARG A 52 16.28 -5.68 -24.54
CA ARG A 52 16.65 -4.66 -23.56
C ARG A 52 15.82 -4.78 -22.28
N PHE A 53 14.51 -4.96 -22.41
CA PHE A 53 13.60 -5.14 -21.26
C PHE A 53 13.84 -6.48 -20.55
N ILE A 54 14.20 -7.54 -21.28
CA ILE A 54 14.56 -8.84 -20.68
C ILE A 54 15.84 -8.69 -19.84
N GLN A 55 16.90 -8.09 -20.39
CA GLN A 55 18.16 -7.87 -19.68
C GLN A 55 17.97 -7.00 -18.44
N ASP A 56 17.16 -5.94 -18.54
CA ASP A 56 16.86 -5.06 -17.41
C ASP A 56 16.02 -5.77 -16.34
N SER A 57 15.12 -6.68 -16.74
CA SER A 57 14.40 -7.56 -15.80
C SER A 57 15.34 -8.54 -15.09
N GLU A 58 16.22 -9.21 -15.83
CA GLU A 58 17.19 -10.16 -15.27
C GLU A 58 18.10 -9.47 -14.26
N TYR A 59 18.63 -8.29 -14.61
CA TYR A 59 19.46 -7.49 -13.70
C TYR A 59 18.74 -7.15 -12.39
N LYS A 60 17.48 -6.71 -12.44
CA LYS A 60 16.69 -6.40 -11.24
C LYS A 60 16.45 -7.64 -10.38
N VAL A 61 16.20 -8.80 -11.01
CA VAL A 61 16.04 -10.08 -10.31
C VAL A 61 17.35 -10.48 -9.62
N ASP A 62 18.49 -10.35 -10.29
CA ASP A 62 19.81 -10.68 -9.74
C ASP A 62 20.15 -9.81 -8.52
N VAL A 63 19.90 -8.50 -8.60
CA VAL A 63 20.09 -7.58 -7.46
C VAL A 63 19.25 -8.02 -6.25
N ASN A 64 18.01 -8.43 -6.48
CA ASN A 64 17.16 -8.94 -5.41
C ASN A 64 17.66 -10.29 -4.86
N GLN A 65 18.15 -11.18 -5.72
CA GLN A 65 18.74 -12.45 -5.29
C GLN A 65 19.96 -12.24 -4.39
N VAL A 66 20.85 -11.29 -4.74
CA VAL A 66 22.02 -10.94 -3.94
C VAL A 66 21.63 -10.46 -2.53
N CYS A 67 20.46 -9.82 -2.38
CA CYS A 67 19.94 -9.42 -1.05
C CYS A 67 19.25 -10.58 -0.31
N TYR A 68 18.60 -11.49 -1.05
CA TYR A 68 17.84 -12.61 -0.51
C TYR A 68 18.72 -13.78 0.00
N TYR A 69 19.73 -14.20 -0.77
CA TYR A 69 20.57 -15.33 -0.38
C TYR A 69 21.27 -15.16 0.98
N PRO A 70 21.88 -14.01 1.31
CA PRO A 70 22.46 -13.77 2.63
C PRO A 70 21.43 -13.82 3.77
N SER A 71 20.17 -13.45 3.52
CA SER A 71 19.07 -13.57 4.49
C SER A 71 18.84 -15.03 4.88
N ILE A 72 18.78 -15.94 3.89
CA ILE A 72 18.64 -17.38 4.12
C ILE A 72 19.85 -17.94 4.88
N ILE A 73 21.06 -17.61 4.45
CA ILE A 73 22.30 -18.09 5.08
C ILE A 73 22.41 -17.59 6.52
N SER A 74 22.03 -16.33 6.79
CA SER A 74 22.03 -15.78 8.14
C SER A 74 21.04 -16.49 9.07
N ASN A 75 19.86 -16.87 8.57
CA ASN A 75 18.90 -17.64 9.36
C ASN A 75 19.45 -19.04 9.64
N ARG A 76 19.99 -19.71 8.61
CA ARG A 76 20.61 -21.03 8.77
C ARG A 76 21.80 -21.03 9.73
N TRP A 77 22.62 -19.99 9.71
CA TRP A 77 23.73 -19.82 10.65
C TRP A 77 23.23 -19.70 12.09
N LEU A 78 22.18 -18.91 12.32
CA LEU A 78 21.59 -18.75 13.65
C LEU A 78 21.01 -20.09 14.14
N ALA A 79 20.32 -20.82 13.26
CA ALA A 79 19.76 -22.14 13.56
C ALA A 79 20.84 -23.12 14.05
N VAL A 80 21.91 -23.30 13.28
CA VAL A 80 23.02 -24.21 13.64
C VAL A 80 23.65 -23.82 15.00
N ARG A 81 23.75 -22.53 15.30
CA ARG A 81 24.29 -22.05 16.59
C ARG A 81 23.35 -22.35 17.76
N LEU A 82 22.04 -22.16 17.59
CA LEU A 82 21.05 -22.49 18.60
C LEU A 82 20.96 -24.01 18.82
N GLU A 83 21.01 -24.81 17.75
CA GLU A 83 21.07 -26.27 17.81
C GLU A 83 22.29 -26.76 18.61
N MET A 84 23.48 -26.20 18.34
CA MET A 84 24.68 -26.57 19.11
C MET A 84 24.52 -26.25 20.60
N ILE A 85 23.94 -25.11 20.95
CA ILE A 85 23.71 -24.73 22.34
C ILE A 85 22.70 -25.68 23.00
N GLY A 86 21.59 -26.01 22.32
CA GLY A 86 20.60 -26.97 22.78
C GLY A 86 21.20 -28.36 23.02
N ASN A 87 21.99 -28.86 22.06
CA ASN A 87 22.68 -30.15 22.18
C ASN A 87 23.67 -30.18 23.34
N CYS A 88 24.40 -29.08 23.60
CA CYS A 88 25.24 -28.97 24.78
C CYS A 88 24.42 -29.03 26.08
N ILE A 89 23.28 -28.35 26.16
CA ILE A 89 22.40 -28.38 27.34
C ILE A 89 21.91 -29.81 27.61
N ILE A 90 21.43 -30.50 26.57
CA ILE A 90 20.97 -31.89 26.66
C ILE A 90 22.11 -32.81 27.12
N LEU A 91 23.32 -32.66 26.57
CA LEU A 91 24.50 -33.43 26.95
C LEU A 91 24.83 -33.25 28.44
N PHE A 92 24.85 -32.01 28.94
CA PHE A 92 25.11 -31.76 30.36
C PHE A 92 23.99 -32.28 31.25
N ALA A 93 22.72 -32.12 30.87
CA ALA A 93 21.59 -32.65 31.61
C ALA A 93 21.66 -34.18 31.74
N ALA A 94 21.97 -34.88 30.65
CA ALA A 94 22.16 -36.32 30.64
C ALA A 94 23.38 -36.76 31.47
N LEU A 95 24.49 -36.03 31.39
CA LEU A 95 25.69 -36.32 32.17
C LEU A 95 25.44 -36.19 33.68
N PHE A 96 24.80 -35.10 34.12
CA PHE A 96 24.46 -34.88 35.53
C PHE A 96 23.45 -35.92 36.04
N ALA A 97 22.50 -36.32 35.21
CA ALA A 97 21.56 -37.39 35.53
C ALA A 97 22.27 -38.73 35.79
N VAL A 98 23.27 -39.09 34.99
CA VAL A 98 24.03 -40.35 35.15
C VAL A 98 24.99 -40.29 36.35
N LEU A 99 25.63 -39.15 36.59
CA LEU A 99 26.54 -38.95 37.72
C LEU A 99 25.80 -38.84 39.07
N GLY A 100 24.59 -38.30 39.06
CA GLY A 100 23.71 -38.17 40.22
C GLY A 100 23.03 -39.48 40.61
N ARG A 101 23.80 -40.49 41.03
CA ARG A 101 23.32 -41.86 41.37
C ARG A 101 22.23 -41.95 42.45
N ASN A 102 21.86 -40.85 43.10
CA ASN A 102 20.85 -40.77 44.16
C ASN A 102 19.63 -39.90 43.79
N GLN A 103 19.45 -39.52 42.53
CA GLN A 103 18.29 -38.75 42.12
C GLN A 103 17.10 -39.64 41.74
N ALA A 104 15.89 -39.14 42.03
CA ALA A 104 14.65 -39.81 41.63
C ALA A 104 14.61 -39.95 40.10
N PRO A 105 14.36 -41.16 39.55
CA PRO A 105 14.31 -41.38 38.09
C PRO A 105 13.32 -40.46 37.37
N ALA A 106 12.23 -40.07 38.05
CA ALA A 106 11.23 -39.13 37.54
C ALA A 106 11.79 -37.71 37.33
N LEU A 107 12.68 -37.24 38.21
CA LEU A 107 13.29 -35.90 38.12
C LEU A 107 14.27 -35.83 36.94
N VAL A 108 15.03 -36.92 36.74
CA VAL A 108 15.91 -37.09 35.58
C VAL A 108 15.10 -37.06 34.28
N GLY A 109 14.03 -37.85 34.21
CA GLY A 109 13.12 -37.86 33.05
C GLY A 109 12.57 -36.48 32.73
N LEU A 110 12.03 -35.77 33.74
CA LEU A 110 11.51 -34.41 33.59
C LEU A 110 12.58 -33.42 33.09
N SER A 111 13.79 -33.46 33.64
CA SER A 111 14.87 -32.54 33.23
C SER A 111 15.29 -32.72 31.77
N VAL A 112 15.33 -33.96 31.29
CA VAL A 112 15.64 -34.28 29.89
C VAL A 112 14.48 -33.88 28.98
N THR A 113 13.23 -34.14 29.38
CA THR A 113 12.03 -33.73 28.61
C THR A 113 11.93 -32.21 28.49
N TYR A 114 12.16 -31.44 29.55
CA TYR A 114 12.19 -29.98 29.48
C TYR A 114 13.34 -29.45 28.60
N SER A 115 14.51 -30.08 28.66
CA SER A 115 15.65 -29.71 27.80
C SER A 115 15.36 -29.97 26.32
N LEU A 116 14.65 -31.06 26.01
CA LEU A 116 14.18 -31.37 24.66
C LEU A 116 13.11 -30.38 24.17
N GLN A 117 12.14 -30.02 25.01
CA GLN A 117 11.14 -29.00 24.66
C GLN A 117 11.76 -27.65 24.34
N VAL A 118 12.76 -27.21 25.11
CA VAL A 118 13.48 -25.95 24.84
C VAL A 118 14.26 -26.01 23.52
N ALA A 119 14.77 -27.19 23.15
CA ALA A 119 15.42 -27.37 21.84
C ALA A 119 14.39 -27.31 20.69
N ASP A 120 13.23 -27.96 20.85
CA ASP A 120 12.15 -27.96 19.85
C ASP A 120 11.46 -26.59 19.70
N ASP A 121 11.29 -25.83 20.78
CA ASP A 121 10.72 -24.47 20.73
C ASP A 121 11.68 -23.47 20.06
N GLY A 122 12.99 -23.74 20.09
CA GLY A 122 13.97 -23.01 19.29
C GLY A 122 13.75 -23.18 17.78
N TYR A 123 13.30 -24.36 17.34
CA TYR A 123 12.99 -24.66 15.94
C TYR A 123 11.71 -23.97 15.44
N THR A 124 10.67 -23.90 16.27
CA THR A 124 9.37 -23.31 15.86
C THR A 124 9.38 -21.78 15.81
N TRP A 125 10.32 -21.13 16.49
CA TRP A 125 10.53 -19.68 16.41
C TRP A 125 11.06 -19.22 15.03
N GLU A 126 11.77 -20.09 14.30
CA GLU A 126 12.30 -19.77 12.96
C GLU A 126 11.21 -19.80 11.87
N SER A 127 10.14 -20.58 12.07
CA SER A 127 9.06 -20.78 11.09
C SER A 127 7.81 -19.91 11.30
N SER A 128 7.75 -19.14 12.39
CA SER A 128 6.55 -18.34 12.73
C SER A 128 6.43 -17.04 11.91
N PRO A 129 5.33 -16.82 11.16
CA PRO A 129 5.12 -15.65 10.30
C PRO A 129 4.82 -14.32 11.05
N ARG A 130 4.87 -14.30 12.39
CA ARG A 130 4.47 -13.16 13.25
C ARG A 130 5.41 -11.93 13.22
N ARG A 131 6.23 -11.74 12.19
CA ARG A 131 7.12 -10.57 12.04
C ARG A 131 6.61 -9.48 11.09
N LEU A 132 5.42 -9.61 10.52
CA LEU A 132 4.97 -8.71 9.45
C LEU A 132 3.90 -7.71 9.93
N ALA A 133 4.13 -6.45 9.57
CA ALA A 133 3.30 -5.25 9.73
C ALA A 133 3.46 -4.46 11.03
N ILE A 134 4.01 -3.24 10.92
CA ILE A 134 3.28 -1.96 10.95
C ILE A 134 4.33 -0.84 10.72
N ILE A 135 4.10 0.02 9.73
CA ILE A 135 4.78 1.32 9.62
C ILE A 135 3.82 2.32 10.26
N GLU A 136 4.15 2.82 11.44
CA GLU A 136 3.43 3.91 12.10
C GLU A 136 3.88 5.27 11.55
N ALA A 137 3.04 6.30 11.75
CA ALA A 137 3.36 7.68 11.44
C ALA A 137 4.67 8.10 12.15
N ALA A 138 5.53 8.83 11.44
CA ALA A 138 6.86 9.17 11.95
C ALA A 138 6.78 10.06 13.20
N GLU A 139 6.00 11.15 13.18
CA GLU A 139 5.74 12.08 14.29
C GLU A 139 4.43 12.87 14.05
N GLY A 140 3.77 13.37 15.10
CA GLY A 140 2.58 14.23 15.02
C GLY A 140 1.23 13.55 15.28
N ASN A 141 0.16 14.35 15.40
CA ASN A 141 -1.22 13.88 15.60
C ASN A 141 -2.15 14.52 14.58
N ILE A 142 -3.10 13.74 14.04
CA ILE A 142 -4.13 14.23 13.12
C ILE A 142 -5.48 14.12 13.82
N PHE A 143 -6.27 15.19 13.79
CA PHE A 143 -7.58 15.28 14.42
C PHE A 143 -8.67 15.46 13.38
N ILE A 144 -9.77 14.71 13.53
CA ILE A 144 -11.00 14.90 12.76
C ILE A 144 -12.13 15.14 13.77
N ASP A 145 -12.84 16.25 13.65
CA ASP A 145 -13.89 16.69 14.60
C ASP A 145 -13.43 16.69 16.07
N GLY A 146 -12.15 16.98 16.30
CA GLY A 146 -11.53 16.99 17.63
C GLY A 146 -11.12 15.62 18.18
N VAL A 147 -11.32 14.53 17.43
CA VAL A 147 -10.90 13.16 17.80
C VAL A 147 -9.58 12.82 17.12
N ASN A 148 -8.61 12.29 17.89
CA ASN A 148 -7.34 11.82 17.32
C ASN A 148 -7.56 10.54 16.52
N ILE A 149 -7.12 10.52 15.26
CA ILE A 149 -7.33 9.35 14.39
C ILE A 149 -6.51 8.12 14.81
N SER A 150 -5.43 8.30 15.58
CA SER A 150 -4.62 7.18 16.07
C SER A 150 -5.37 6.29 17.07
N GLU A 151 -6.43 6.83 17.68
CA GLU A 151 -7.30 6.13 18.63
C GLU A 151 -8.44 5.39 17.92
N LEU A 152 -8.65 5.61 16.61
CA LEU A 152 -9.70 5.01 15.81
C LEU A 152 -9.22 3.78 15.04
N GLY A 153 -10.07 2.75 14.98
CA GLY A 153 -9.83 1.62 14.08
C GLY A 153 -9.90 2.05 12.60
N LEU A 154 -8.93 1.59 11.80
CA LEU A 154 -8.79 1.97 10.38
C LEU A 154 -10.07 1.71 9.55
N HIS A 155 -10.80 0.64 9.86
CA HIS A 155 -12.08 0.33 9.20
C HIS A 155 -13.13 1.42 9.46
N THR A 156 -13.29 1.85 10.72
CA THR A 156 -14.23 2.90 11.11
C THR A 156 -13.88 4.22 10.43
N LEU A 157 -12.60 4.59 10.41
CA LEU A 157 -12.13 5.80 9.73
C LEU A 157 -12.43 5.75 8.22
N ARG A 158 -12.06 4.65 7.55
CA ARG A 158 -12.28 4.48 6.10
C ARG A 158 -13.75 4.39 5.70
N SER A 159 -14.61 3.86 6.57
CA SER A 159 -16.05 3.77 6.28
C SER A 159 -16.77 5.14 6.25
N ARG A 160 -16.13 6.20 6.76
CA ARG A 160 -16.69 7.56 6.84
C ARG A 160 -15.99 8.57 5.95
N LEU A 161 -14.97 8.14 5.20
CA LEU A 161 -14.19 9.00 4.32
C LEU A 161 -14.19 8.40 2.91
N THR A 162 -14.73 9.17 1.97
CA THR A 162 -14.74 8.81 0.54
C THR A 162 -13.62 9.56 -0.17
N ILE A 163 -12.89 8.87 -1.03
CA ILE A 163 -11.83 9.45 -1.87
C ILE A 163 -12.16 9.12 -3.32
N ILE A 164 -12.03 10.11 -4.20
CA ILE A 164 -12.04 9.93 -5.64
C ILE A 164 -10.58 9.97 -6.12
N PRO A 165 -10.02 8.85 -6.61
CA PRO A 165 -8.63 8.83 -7.09
C PRO A 165 -8.47 9.63 -8.40
N GLN A 166 -7.24 10.05 -8.71
CA GLN A 166 -6.95 10.73 -9.98
C GLN A 166 -7.17 9.81 -11.18
N ASP A 167 -6.81 8.52 -11.06
CA ASP A 167 -7.04 7.51 -12.08
C ASP A 167 -8.17 6.57 -11.61
N ALA A 168 -9.25 6.50 -12.40
CA ALA A 168 -10.33 5.57 -12.14
C ALA A 168 -9.90 4.14 -12.48
N VAL A 169 -9.88 3.26 -11.50
CA VAL A 169 -9.58 1.83 -11.69
C VAL A 169 -10.88 1.05 -11.61
N LEU A 170 -11.20 0.32 -12.68
CA LEU A 170 -12.32 -0.62 -12.73
C LEU A 170 -11.81 -2.06 -12.66
N PHE A 171 -12.50 -2.87 -11.87
CA PHE A 171 -12.22 -4.29 -11.74
C PHE A 171 -12.98 -5.10 -12.79
N SER A 172 -12.40 -6.23 -13.19
CA SER A 172 -13.09 -7.17 -14.06
C SER A 172 -14.32 -7.75 -13.36
N GLY A 173 -15.46 -7.73 -14.05
CA GLY A 173 -16.75 -8.13 -13.49
C GLY A 173 -17.91 -7.32 -14.06
N SER A 174 -19.08 -7.39 -13.44
CA SER A 174 -20.22 -6.58 -13.88
C SER A 174 -20.04 -5.11 -13.48
N LEU A 175 -20.63 -4.20 -14.26
CA LEU A 175 -20.68 -2.79 -13.88
C LEU A 175 -21.36 -2.60 -12.51
N ARG A 176 -22.41 -3.39 -12.22
CA ARG A 176 -23.08 -3.43 -10.91
C ARG A 176 -22.15 -3.77 -9.75
N MET A 177 -21.25 -4.74 -9.93
CA MET A 177 -20.27 -5.12 -8.92
C MET A 177 -19.25 -4.02 -8.67
N ASN A 178 -18.84 -3.28 -9.71
CA ASN A 178 -17.93 -2.15 -9.56
C ASN A 178 -18.59 -0.97 -8.80
N LEU A 179 -19.89 -0.75 -8.99
CA LEU A 179 -20.63 0.33 -8.33
C LEU A 179 -21.01 0.00 -6.87
N ASP A 180 -21.39 -1.24 -6.60
CA ASP A 180 -21.75 -1.70 -5.24
C ASP A 180 -21.28 -3.17 -5.04
N PRO A 181 -20.02 -3.38 -4.65
CA PRO A 181 -19.40 -4.71 -4.53
C PRO A 181 -19.95 -5.55 -3.38
N PHE A 182 -20.65 -4.92 -2.42
CA PHE A 182 -21.22 -5.59 -1.25
C PHE A 182 -22.71 -5.87 -1.40
N ASP A 183 -23.30 -5.53 -2.55
CA ASP A 183 -24.73 -5.68 -2.83
C ASP A 183 -25.62 -5.09 -1.73
N THR A 184 -25.25 -3.89 -1.28
CA THR A 184 -25.91 -3.21 -0.17
C THR A 184 -27.09 -2.36 -0.62
N HIS A 185 -27.20 -2.02 -1.90
CA HIS A 185 -28.18 -1.06 -2.41
C HIS A 185 -29.06 -1.70 -3.50
N SER A 186 -30.26 -1.17 -3.71
CA SER A 186 -31.15 -1.68 -4.77
C SER A 186 -30.71 -1.17 -6.15
N ASP A 187 -31.09 -1.88 -7.22
CA ASP A 187 -30.79 -1.43 -8.59
C ASP A 187 -31.41 -0.05 -8.87
N ASP A 188 -32.58 0.26 -8.29
CA ASP A 188 -33.20 1.59 -8.42
C ASP A 188 -32.33 2.69 -7.80
N ASP A 189 -31.64 2.40 -6.69
CA ASP A 189 -30.73 3.36 -6.05
C ASP A 189 -29.45 3.53 -6.88
N VAL A 190 -28.92 2.44 -7.43
CA VAL A 190 -27.78 2.49 -8.37
C VAL A 190 -28.14 3.31 -9.61
N TRP A 191 -29.34 3.14 -10.18
CA TRP A 191 -29.81 3.92 -11.32
C TRP A 191 -30.00 5.41 -10.99
N LYS A 192 -30.47 5.75 -9.79
CA LYS A 192 -30.49 7.15 -9.33
C LYS A 192 -29.07 7.70 -9.25
N SER A 193 -28.12 6.97 -8.65
CA SER A 193 -26.72 7.41 -8.59
C SER A 193 -26.12 7.63 -9.98
N LEU A 194 -26.41 6.74 -10.95
CA LEU A 194 -26.01 6.91 -12.34
C LEU A 194 -26.69 8.11 -13.02
N GLU A 195 -27.89 8.50 -12.60
CA GLU A 195 -28.58 9.71 -13.07
C GLU A 195 -27.87 10.97 -12.59
N HIS A 196 -27.53 11.04 -11.31
CA HIS A 196 -26.76 12.15 -10.72
C HIS A 196 -25.35 12.23 -11.32
N ALA A 197 -24.76 11.09 -11.68
CA ALA A 197 -23.47 11.02 -12.37
C ALA A 197 -23.56 11.25 -13.89
N HIS A 198 -24.76 11.51 -14.44
CA HIS A 198 -25.00 11.68 -15.87
C HIS A 198 -24.62 10.49 -16.77
N LEU A 199 -24.44 9.30 -16.19
CA LEU A 199 -24.08 8.06 -16.89
C LEU A 199 -25.30 7.17 -17.22
N LYS A 200 -26.50 7.53 -16.77
CA LYS A 200 -27.71 6.70 -16.91
C LYS A 200 -28.03 6.33 -18.36
N GLU A 201 -27.98 7.29 -19.28
CA GLU A 201 -28.31 7.04 -20.69
C GLU A 201 -27.21 6.24 -21.39
N PHE A 202 -25.94 6.48 -21.05
CA PHE A 202 -24.81 5.67 -21.51
C PHE A 202 -24.98 4.20 -21.09
N VAL A 203 -25.23 3.94 -19.80
CA VAL A 203 -25.38 2.57 -19.29
C VAL A 203 -26.62 1.89 -19.85
N LYS A 204 -27.74 2.60 -20.09
CA LYS A 204 -28.91 2.04 -20.79
C LYS A 204 -28.64 1.67 -22.24
N GLY A 205 -27.71 2.37 -22.89
CA GLY A 205 -27.27 2.07 -24.26
C GLY A 205 -26.46 0.77 -24.36
N LEU A 206 -25.85 0.32 -23.26
CA LEU A 206 -25.10 -0.94 -23.21
C LEU A 206 -26.07 -2.13 -23.32
N THR A 207 -25.66 -3.15 -24.06
CA THR A 207 -26.48 -4.34 -24.36
C THR A 207 -27.00 -5.08 -23.13
N ALA A 208 -26.28 -5.02 -22.00
CA ALA A 208 -26.63 -5.68 -20.75
C ALA A 208 -26.88 -4.71 -19.57
N GLY A 209 -26.90 -3.39 -19.82
CA GLY A 209 -27.11 -2.39 -18.76
C GLY A 209 -26.14 -2.53 -17.59
N LEU A 210 -26.68 -2.64 -16.36
CA LEU A 210 -25.89 -2.86 -15.14
C LEU A 210 -25.11 -4.18 -15.13
N GLN A 211 -25.52 -5.16 -15.93
CA GLN A 211 -24.85 -6.46 -16.06
C GLN A 211 -23.81 -6.49 -17.18
N HIS A 212 -23.49 -5.33 -17.78
CA HIS A 212 -22.39 -5.22 -18.75
C HIS A 212 -21.08 -5.69 -18.13
N GLU A 213 -20.39 -6.58 -18.85
CA GLU A 213 -19.11 -7.14 -18.43
C GLU A 213 -18.00 -6.12 -18.69
N VAL A 214 -17.34 -5.69 -17.62
CA VAL A 214 -16.24 -4.73 -17.64
C VAL A 214 -14.93 -5.51 -17.64
N THR A 215 -14.02 -5.18 -18.55
CA THR A 215 -12.66 -5.73 -18.56
C THR A 215 -11.77 -5.02 -17.55
N GLU A 216 -10.68 -5.66 -17.12
CA GLU A 216 -9.72 -5.03 -16.20
C GLU A 216 -9.26 -3.67 -16.76
N GLY A 217 -9.28 -2.63 -15.92
CA GLY A 217 -8.93 -1.26 -16.33
C GLY A 217 -10.01 -0.51 -17.12
N GLY A 218 -11.14 -1.15 -17.47
CA GLY A 218 -12.25 -0.50 -18.16
C GLY A 218 -12.04 -0.25 -19.65
N ASP A 219 -11.08 -0.93 -20.28
CA ASP A 219 -10.71 -0.75 -21.70
C ASP A 219 -11.90 -0.85 -22.68
N ASN A 220 -12.94 -1.59 -22.32
CA ASN A 220 -14.12 -1.79 -23.16
C ASN A 220 -15.23 -0.74 -22.95
N LEU A 221 -15.03 0.24 -22.06
CA LEU A 221 -15.94 1.37 -21.85
C LEU A 221 -15.47 2.64 -22.58
N SER A 222 -14.17 2.76 -22.89
CA SER A 222 -13.58 3.96 -23.50
C SER A 222 -13.69 4.04 -25.02
N VAL A 223 -14.16 2.98 -25.68
CA VAL A 223 -14.12 2.87 -27.16
C VAL A 223 -15.21 3.69 -27.86
N ASP A 224 -16.27 4.12 -27.16
CA ASP A 224 -17.39 4.86 -27.78
C ASP A 224 -17.37 6.40 -27.60
N GLU A 225 -16.46 6.95 -26.81
CA GLU A 225 -16.27 8.42 -26.72
C GLU A 225 -14.95 8.86 -27.36
N ALA A 226 -14.99 8.95 -28.69
CA ALA A 226 -14.02 9.77 -29.42
C ALA A 226 -14.18 11.24 -29.01
N THR A 227 -13.07 11.85 -28.58
CA THR A 227 -12.61 13.23 -28.83
C THR A 227 -12.33 14.06 -27.59
N ALA A 228 -11.08 14.53 -27.51
CA ALA A 228 -10.56 15.55 -26.59
C ALA A 228 -11.31 16.91 -26.61
N ALA A 229 -12.46 17.01 -27.28
CA ALA A 229 -13.39 18.14 -27.24
C ALA A 229 -14.47 17.95 -26.15
N VAL A 230 -14.72 16.71 -25.73
CA VAL A 230 -15.68 16.34 -24.68
C VAL A 230 -15.13 16.66 -23.28
N ASP A 231 -13.80 16.82 -23.13
CA ASP A 231 -13.13 16.99 -21.83
C ASP A 231 -13.52 18.27 -21.08
N LEU A 232 -13.81 19.38 -21.75
CA LEU A 232 -14.17 20.63 -21.07
C LEU A 232 -15.63 20.65 -20.61
N GLU A 233 -16.56 20.13 -21.43
CA GLU A 233 -17.98 20.02 -21.06
C GLU A 233 -18.18 18.96 -19.97
N THR A 234 -17.48 17.83 -20.06
CA THR A 234 -17.52 16.77 -19.03
C THR A 234 -16.86 17.23 -17.74
N ASP A 235 -15.75 17.97 -17.77
CA ASP A 235 -15.13 18.52 -16.55
C ASP A 235 -16.07 19.54 -15.88
N ASP A 236 -16.71 20.45 -16.64
CA ASP A 236 -17.70 21.38 -16.07
C ASP A 236 -18.89 20.64 -15.44
N LEU A 237 -19.37 19.58 -16.09
CA LEU A 237 -20.43 18.72 -15.58
C LEU A 237 -20.02 18.05 -14.26
N ILE A 238 -18.84 17.44 -14.20
CA ILE A 238 -18.29 16.82 -12.99
C ILE A 238 -18.16 17.85 -11.87
N GLN A 239 -17.57 19.01 -12.14
CA GLN A 239 -17.41 20.08 -11.16
C GLN A 239 -18.76 20.58 -10.63
N ARG A 240 -19.76 20.72 -11.52
CA ARG A 240 -21.11 21.13 -11.14
C ARG A 240 -21.81 20.09 -10.28
N THR A 241 -21.71 18.81 -10.62
CA THR A 241 -22.27 17.72 -9.81
C THR A 241 -21.62 17.69 -8.43
N ILE A 242 -20.28 17.80 -8.36
CA ILE A 242 -19.57 17.82 -7.07
C ILE A 242 -20.06 18.99 -6.20
N ARG A 243 -20.18 20.19 -6.76
CA ARG A 243 -20.66 21.37 -6.01
C ARG A 243 -22.10 21.24 -5.54
N THR A 244 -22.95 20.64 -6.37
CA THR A 244 -24.39 20.57 -6.08
C THR A 244 -24.69 19.48 -5.06
N GLU A 245 -24.12 18.29 -5.26
CA GLU A 245 -24.38 17.10 -4.44
C GLU A 245 -23.63 17.14 -3.10
N PHE A 246 -22.42 17.72 -3.06
CA PHE A 246 -21.57 17.74 -1.85
C PHE A 246 -21.57 19.09 -1.12
N LYS A 247 -22.56 19.96 -1.34
CA LYS A 247 -22.63 21.29 -0.71
C LYS A 247 -22.56 21.29 0.81
N ASN A 248 -23.05 20.24 1.46
CA ASN A 248 -23.08 20.10 2.92
C ASN A 248 -21.93 19.23 3.47
N CYS A 249 -20.99 18.83 2.61
CA CYS A 249 -19.88 17.97 2.97
C CYS A 249 -18.58 18.77 2.93
N THR A 250 -17.63 18.41 3.80
CA THR A 250 -16.26 18.93 3.69
C THR A 250 -15.55 18.24 2.53
N VAL A 251 -15.20 18.99 1.49
CA VAL A 251 -14.47 18.47 0.33
C VAL A 251 -13.04 19.00 0.37
N LEU A 252 -12.07 18.10 0.37
CA LEU A 252 -10.66 18.41 0.22
C LEU A 252 -10.20 17.96 -1.17
N THR A 253 -9.84 18.92 -2.01
CA THR A 253 -9.40 18.66 -3.38
C THR A 253 -7.90 18.86 -3.50
N ILE A 254 -7.19 17.84 -4.01
CA ILE A 254 -5.79 17.96 -4.45
C ILE A 254 -5.81 18.05 -5.96
N ALA A 255 -5.57 19.23 -6.52
CA ALA A 255 -5.69 19.48 -7.94
C ALA A 255 -4.39 20.00 -8.56
N HIS A 256 -4.13 19.59 -9.79
CA HIS A 256 -3.10 20.14 -10.68
C HIS A 256 -3.68 21.12 -11.71
N ARG A 257 -5.01 21.20 -11.84
CA ARG A 257 -5.72 22.14 -12.70
C ARG A 257 -6.13 23.36 -11.87
N LEU A 258 -5.60 24.53 -12.18
CA LEU A 258 -5.87 25.74 -11.38
C LEU A 258 -7.32 26.24 -11.54
N ASN A 259 -7.94 26.03 -12.71
CA ASN A 259 -9.35 26.39 -12.93
C ASN A 259 -10.31 25.76 -11.93
N THR A 260 -10.05 24.52 -11.49
CA THR A 260 -10.93 23.84 -10.53
C THR A 260 -10.73 24.34 -9.10
N ILE A 261 -9.59 24.97 -8.81
CA ILE A 261 -9.23 25.50 -7.49
C ILE A 261 -9.82 26.89 -7.25
N MET A 262 -10.06 27.67 -8.31
CA MET A 262 -10.51 29.07 -8.25
C MET A 262 -11.82 29.28 -7.48
N ASP A 263 -12.69 28.27 -7.49
CA ASP A 263 -14.01 28.32 -6.84
C ASP A 263 -14.01 27.72 -5.42
N SER A 264 -12.83 27.42 -4.85
CA SER A 264 -12.70 26.89 -3.49
C SER A 264 -12.82 27.99 -2.43
N ASP A 265 -13.37 27.66 -1.26
CA ASP A 265 -13.48 28.61 -0.14
C ASP A 265 -12.10 29.08 0.39
N ARG A 266 -11.11 28.18 0.37
CA ARG A 266 -9.72 28.42 0.79
C ARG A 266 -8.77 27.54 -0.02
N VAL A 267 -7.55 28.02 -0.22
CA VAL A 267 -6.47 27.32 -0.93
C VAL A 267 -5.26 27.21 0.00
N ILE A 268 -4.65 26.03 0.01
CA ILE A 268 -3.39 25.75 0.70
C ILE A 268 -2.32 25.51 -0.37
N VAL A 269 -1.21 26.24 -0.29
CA VAL A 269 -0.02 25.96 -1.11
C VAL A 269 1.05 25.30 -0.23
N LEU A 270 1.58 24.18 -0.71
CA LEU A 270 2.64 23.41 -0.06
C LEU A 270 3.93 23.54 -0.87
N ASP A 271 5.04 23.90 -0.21
CA ASP A 271 6.39 23.86 -0.79
C ASP A 271 7.36 23.18 0.19
N LYS A 272 8.20 22.29 -0.32
CA LYS A 272 9.21 21.52 0.46
C LYS A 272 8.67 20.88 1.75
N GLY A 273 7.43 20.40 1.72
CA GLY A 273 6.78 19.75 2.85
C GLY A 273 6.27 20.70 3.94
N GLN A 274 6.19 22.01 3.66
CA GLN A 274 5.62 23.01 4.56
C GLN A 274 4.49 23.77 3.88
N ILE A 275 3.48 24.18 4.65
CA ILE A 275 2.43 25.08 4.18
C ILE A 275 3.05 26.48 4.07
N VAL A 276 3.10 27.00 2.84
CA VAL A 276 3.67 28.32 2.54
C VAL A 276 2.60 29.39 2.37
N GLU A 277 1.41 29.02 1.91
CA GLU A 277 0.28 29.95 1.74
C GLU A 277 -1.03 29.30 2.16
N PHE A 278 -1.91 30.09 2.78
CA PHE A 278 -3.26 29.68 3.15
C PHE A 278 -4.21 30.88 3.21
N ASP A 279 -4.99 31.08 2.16
CA ASP A 279 -6.02 32.14 2.12
C ASP A 279 -7.09 31.86 1.04
N THR A 280 -8.01 32.80 0.80
CA THR A 280 -8.95 32.73 -0.33
C THR A 280 -8.23 32.86 -1.68
N PRO A 281 -8.74 32.24 -2.74
CA PRO A 281 -8.20 32.41 -4.09
C PRO A 281 -8.05 33.88 -4.49
N THR A 282 -9.05 34.71 -4.15
CA THR A 282 -9.08 36.15 -4.45
C THR A 282 -7.95 36.93 -3.78
N ASN A 283 -7.63 36.64 -2.52
CA ASN A 283 -6.55 37.31 -1.79
C ASN A 283 -5.18 36.88 -2.35
N LEU A 284 -5.02 35.57 -2.59
CA LEU A 284 -3.78 35.02 -3.15
C LEU A 284 -3.51 35.55 -4.56
N LEU A 285 -4.54 35.74 -5.39
CA LEU A 285 -4.41 36.32 -6.72
C LEU A 285 -4.09 37.80 -6.73
N ALA A 286 -4.57 38.56 -5.73
CA ALA A 286 -4.29 39.98 -5.63
C ALA A 286 -2.83 40.27 -5.23
N ASP A 287 -2.17 39.32 -4.55
CA ASP A 287 -0.75 39.44 -4.17
C ASP A 287 0.16 38.94 -5.29
N THR A 288 0.86 39.87 -5.97
CA THR A 288 1.80 39.53 -7.05
C THR A 288 3.05 38.77 -6.58
N LYS A 289 3.28 38.68 -5.27
CA LYS A 289 4.37 37.88 -4.67
C LYS A 289 3.95 36.46 -4.29
N SER A 290 2.65 36.16 -4.35
CA SER A 290 2.12 34.83 -4.05
C SER A 290 2.62 33.81 -5.08
N ILE A 291 3.00 32.63 -4.60
CA ILE A 291 3.29 31.45 -5.41
C ILE A 291 2.03 31.05 -6.18
N PHE A 292 0.86 31.12 -5.55
CA PHE A 292 -0.42 30.89 -6.23
C PHE A 292 -0.65 31.87 -7.38
N HIS A 293 -0.39 33.17 -7.20
CA HIS A 293 -0.47 34.15 -8.28
C HIS A 293 0.47 33.79 -9.45
N GLY A 294 1.72 33.39 -9.15
CA GLY A 294 2.68 32.93 -10.15
C GLY A 294 2.16 31.73 -10.95
N MET A 295 1.62 30.72 -10.25
CA MET A 295 1.02 29.54 -10.88
C MET A 295 -0.16 29.90 -11.80
N CYS A 296 -1.07 30.78 -11.34
CA CYS A 296 -2.21 31.23 -12.13
C CYS A 296 -1.79 32.04 -13.36
N LYS A 297 -0.77 32.89 -13.23
CA LYS A 297 -0.20 33.64 -14.35
C LYS A 297 0.41 32.72 -15.41
N ASP A 298 1.18 31.71 -14.99
CA ASP A 298 1.79 30.73 -15.90
C ASP A 298 0.74 29.89 -16.64
N ALA A 299 -0.41 29.64 -16.00
CA ALA A 299 -1.56 28.97 -16.60
C ALA A 299 -2.47 29.89 -17.44
N GLY A 300 -2.17 31.19 -17.53
CA GLY A 300 -2.96 32.16 -18.31
C GLY A 300 -4.30 32.56 -17.67
N LEU A 301 -4.42 32.46 -16.35
CA LEU A 301 -5.64 32.74 -15.57
C LEU A 301 -5.62 34.08 -14.84
N ALA A 302 -4.49 34.81 -14.86
CA ALA A 302 -4.26 36.07 -14.14
C ALA A 302 -3.60 37.12 -15.04
#